data_AF-A0AAV1H6W7-F1
#
_entry.id   AF-A0AAV1H6W7-F1
#
_cell.length_a   1.000
_cell.length_b   1.000
_cell.length_c   1.000
_cell.angle_alpha   90.00
_cell.angle_beta   90.00
_cell.angle_gamma   90.00
#
_symmetry.space_group_name_H-M   'P 1'
#
loop_
_entity.id
_entity.type
_entity.pdbx_description
1 polymer ?
#
loop_
_entity_poly.entity_id
_entity_poly.type
_entity_poly.pdbx_seq_one_letter_code
_entity_poly.pdbx_strand_id
1 'polypeptide(L)'
;MLFQCFHHTEQVSVLMKVIQHSVQTLQTALISKRHDLVELYSKYTREERRLLEEGFQADQLGSLFQPITVHSDSDWIPAHPEEPQDFESFYRDPYRKTPDSNHSTIYIQTIGSFGEAGAQTDQYVEWLRDYCQAFFYGLSVKLLPPVTVAETRCSFRINSNSCNLQILTGDLLRFLEKRKPKDAFCIVGLTMIDLYPKDSWNFVFGQASLSSGMGVFSFARYDDNFYSRNYAGRLRKQLQPKQGDYSVFDGYYTPPISSTLLLRSCKTMTHEIGHMFGILHCQWLNCVMQGSNHLEESDRRPLDFCPVCLRKIQVAIGFEIAERYQAILRWIQEDQSPTSHQPVPHFPKPTEAFHTSRLWLCRCLDILQSI
;
A
#
# COMPACT_ATOMS: atom_id res chain seq x y z
N MET A 1 1.89 -13.60 3.72
CA MET A 1 1.62 -13.53 2.27
C MET A 1 2.92 -13.13 1.58
N LEU A 2 3.26 -13.75 0.44
CA LEU A 2 4.47 -13.45 -0.34
C LEU A 2 4.03 -12.88 -1.68
N PHE A 3 4.54 -11.71 -2.09
CA PHE A 3 4.16 -11.04 -3.35
C PHE A 3 5.22 -11.29 -4.43
N GLN A 4 4.99 -12.24 -5.33
CA GLN A 4 5.97 -12.64 -6.36
C GLN A 4 5.77 -11.91 -7.68
N CYS A 5 6.86 -11.68 -8.42
CA CYS A 5 6.82 -11.44 -9.86
C CYS A 5 7.75 -12.42 -10.59
N PHE A 6 7.24 -13.02 -11.69
CA PHE A 6 8.02 -13.78 -12.66
C PHE A 6 8.02 -13.03 -14.00
N HIS A 7 9.18 -12.94 -14.66
CA HIS A 7 9.27 -12.45 -16.03
C HIS A 7 9.38 -13.62 -17.00
N HIS A 8 8.45 -13.68 -17.96
CA HIS A 8 8.62 -14.36 -19.24
C HIS A 8 8.52 -13.29 -20.34
N THR A 9 9.55 -13.17 -21.16
CA THR A 9 9.55 -12.35 -22.37
C THR A 9 9.06 -13.17 -23.55
N GLU A 10 7.76 -13.12 -23.84
CA GLU A 10 7.22 -13.41 -25.17
C GLU A 10 6.13 -12.36 -25.48
N GLN A 11 6.35 -11.57 -26.52
CA GLN A 11 5.35 -10.64 -27.06
C GLN A 11 4.28 -11.45 -27.80
N VAL A 12 3.24 -11.87 -27.09
CA VAL A 12 1.96 -12.20 -27.69
C VAL A 12 1.08 -10.96 -27.57
N SER A 13 0.56 -10.44 -28.68
CA SER A 13 -0.39 -9.33 -28.63
C SER A 13 -1.69 -9.80 -27.99
N VAL A 14 -1.91 -9.47 -26.72
CA VAL A 14 -3.16 -9.78 -26.01
C VAL A 14 -4.10 -8.58 -26.14
N LEU A 15 -5.36 -8.84 -26.50
CA LEU A 15 -6.44 -7.85 -26.45
C LEU A 15 -6.61 -7.41 -24.99
N MET A 16 -6.59 -6.10 -24.72
CA MET A 16 -6.99 -5.57 -23.42
C MET A 16 -8.35 -6.16 -23.02
N LYS A 17 -8.41 -6.80 -21.83
CA LYS A 17 -9.61 -7.47 -21.34
C LYS A 17 -10.17 -6.71 -20.14
N VAL A 18 -11.45 -6.38 -20.18
CA VAL A 18 -12.15 -5.79 -19.05
C VAL A 18 -12.89 -6.90 -18.29
N ILE A 19 -12.64 -7.03 -16.98
CA ILE A 19 -13.39 -7.93 -16.10
C ILE A 19 -14.62 -7.17 -15.62
N GLN A 20 -15.78 -7.53 -16.17
CA GLN A 20 -17.07 -6.99 -15.76
C GLN A 20 -17.85 -8.02 -14.95
N HIS A 21 -18.35 -7.59 -13.80
CA HIS A 21 -19.24 -8.38 -12.96
C HIS A 21 -20.68 -7.89 -13.15
N SER A 22 -21.65 -8.80 -13.03
CA SER A 22 -23.06 -8.39 -13.06
C SER A 22 -23.40 -7.52 -11.86
N VAL A 23 -24.42 -6.65 -12.00
CA VAL A 23 -24.95 -5.84 -10.89
C VAL A 23 -25.33 -6.74 -9.69
N GLN A 24 -25.97 -7.88 -9.94
CA GLN A 24 -26.36 -8.82 -8.89
C GLN A 24 -25.14 -9.44 -8.17
N THR A 25 -24.06 -9.71 -8.92
CA THR A 25 -22.79 -10.19 -8.37
C THR A 25 -22.17 -9.15 -7.47
N LEU A 26 -22.07 -7.89 -7.93
CA LEU A 26 -21.51 -6.80 -7.14
C LEU A 26 -22.35 -6.46 -5.92
N GLN A 27 -23.68 -6.49 -6.04
CA GLN A 27 -24.61 -6.36 -4.92
C GLN A 27 -24.40 -7.46 -3.88
N THR A 28 -24.27 -8.72 -4.32
CA THR A 28 -24.00 -9.83 -3.41
C THR A 28 -22.63 -9.66 -2.73
N ALA A 29 -21.61 -9.26 -3.49
CA ALA A 29 -20.26 -9.08 -2.97
C ALA A 29 -20.15 -7.93 -1.97
N LEU A 30 -20.86 -6.82 -2.22
CA LEU A 30 -20.89 -5.65 -1.36
C LEU A 30 -21.78 -5.87 -0.15
N ILE A 31 -23.02 -6.38 -0.32
CA ILE A 31 -24.09 -6.39 0.69
C ILE A 31 -24.19 -7.71 1.46
N SER A 32 -23.94 -8.85 0.80
CA SER A 32 -24.33 -10.22 1.20
C SER A 32 -25.83 -10.52 1.05
N LYS A 33 -26.17 -11.81 0.97
CA LYS A 33 -27.54 -12.34 1.01
C LYS A 33 -28.02 -12.67 2.43
N ARG A 34 -27.13 -12.62 3.43
CA ARG A 34 -27.47 -12.94 4.82
C ARG A 34 -28.18 -11.77 5.49
N HIS A 35 -29.23 -12.07 6.24
CA HIS A 35 -30.05 -11.06 6.90
C HIS A 35 -29.26 -10.16 7.86
N ASP A 36 -28.37 -10.73 8.68
CA ASP A 36 -27.55 -9.98 9.63
C ASP A 36 -26.59 -8.98 8.94
N LEU A 37 -26.02 -9.37 7.79
CA LEU A 37 -25.11 -8.51 7.03
C LEU A 37 -25.86 -7.46 6.18
N VAL A 38 -27.08 -7.76 5.74
CA VAL A 38 -27.99 -6.79 5.13
C VAL A 38 -28.44 -5.75 6.15
N GLU A 39 -28.80 -6.18 7.36
CA GLU A 39 -29.16 -5.28 8.45
C GLU A 39 -27.97 -4.40 8.85
N LEU A 40 -26.75 -4.96 8.92
CA LEU A 40 -25.53 -4.19 9.12
C LEU A 40 -25.32 -3.14 8.02
N TYR A 41 -25.58 -3.48 6.74
CA TYR A 41 -25.49 -2.52 5.63
C TYR A 41 -26.58 -1.43 5.71
N SER A 42 -27.76 -1.75 6.24
CA SER A 42 -28.86 -0.79 6.38
C SER A 42 -28.56 0.37 7.34
N LYS A 43 -27.53 0.23 8.18
CA LYS A 43 -27.07 1.26 9.12
C LYS A 43 -26.32 2.41 8.45
N TYR A 44 -25.77 2.21 7.25
CA TYR A 44 -25.17 3.30 6.48
C TYR A 44 -26.24 4.35 6.16
N THR A 45 -25.82 5.60 6.14
CA THR A 45 -26.67 6.71 5.70
C THR A 45 -27.13 6.50 4.26
N ARG A 46 -28.13 7.28 3.82
CA ARG A 46 -28.61 7.23 2.43
C ARG A 46 -27.48 7.60 1.47
N GLU A 47 -26.67 8.58 1.84
CA GLU A 47 -25.58 9.15 1.07
C GLU A 47 -24.39 8.19 0.97
N GLU A 48 -24.03 7.52 2.07
CA GLU A 48 -22.99 6.48 2.06
C GLU A 48 -23.40 5.27 1.21
N ARG A 49 -24.66 4.81 1.32
CA ARG A 49 -25.15 3.74 0.44
C ARG A 49 -25.12 4.17 -1.01
N ARG A 50 -25.59 5.38 -1.33
CA ARG A 50 -25.52 5.92 -2.69
C ARG A 50 -24.10 5.88 -3.24
N LEU A 51 -23.11 6.35 -2.47
CA LEU A 51 -21.71 6.28 -2.87
C LEU A 51 -21.25 4.84 -3.10
N LEU A 52 -21.51 3.92 -2.17
CA LEU A 52 -21.06 2.53 -2.29
C LEU A 52 -21.70 1.82 -3.50
N GLU A 53 -22.95 2.17 -3.82
CA GLU A 53 -23.73 1.60 -4.91
C GLU A 53 -23.39 2.17 -6.29
N GLU A 54 -22.62 3.27 -6.36
CA GLU A 54 -22.00 3.73 -7.63
C GLU A 54 -21.14 2.63 -8.27
N GLY A 55 -20.60 1.71 -7.45
CA GLY A 55 -19.89 0.53 -7.94
C GLY A 55 -20.72 -0.39 -8.82
N PHE A 56 -22.05 -0.32 -8.78
CA PHE A 56 -22.94 -1.12 -9.63
C PHE A 56 -23.07 -0.55 -11.05
N GLN A 57 -22.67 0.70 -11.26
CA GLN A 57 -22.70 1.39 -12.55
C GLN A 57 -21.30 1.53 -13.15
N ALA A 58 -20.41 0.56 -12.87
CA ALA A 58 -18.99 0.64 -13.20
C ALA A 58 -18.72 0.76 -14.71
N ASP A 59 -19.64 0.29 -15.55
CA ASP A 59 -19.55 0.31 -17.01
C ASP A 59 -19.92 1.67 -17.63
N GLN A 60 -20.44 2.61 -16.85
CA GLN A 60 -20.84 3.93 -17.34
C GLN A 60 -19.67 4.91 -17.43
N LEU A 61 -19.66 5.73 -18.48
CA LEU A 61 -18.68 6.78 -18.66
C LEU A 61 -18.73 7.76 -17.48
N GLY A 62 -17.60 7.99 -16.84
CA GLY A 62 -17.50 8.88 -15.69
C GLY A 62 -17.88 8.24 -14.35
N SER A 63 -18.19 6.95 -14.30
CA SER A 63 -18.42 6.24 -13.03
C SER A 63 -17.24 6.40 -12.05
N LEU A 64 -17.53 6.51 -10.76
CA LEU A 64 -16.52 6.67 -9.72
C LEU A 64 -15.67 5.40 -9.52
N PHE A 65 -16.27 4.23 -9.75
CA PHE A 65 -15.61 2.95 -9.53
C PHE A 65 -15.64 2.15 -10.83
N GLN A 66 -14.47 1.95 -11.42
CA GLN A 66 -14.33 1.35 -12.74
C GLN A 66 -14.09 -0.15 -12.67
N PRO A 67 -14.46 -0.93 -13.70
CA PRO A 67 -14.12 -2.34 -13.81
C PRO A 67 -12.60 -2.52 -13.93
N ILE A 68 -12.15 -3.76 -13.71
CA ILE A 68 -10.73 -4.08 -13.79
C ILE A 68 -10.33 -4.23 -15.25
N THR A 69 -9.26 -3.55 -15.66
CA THR A 69 -8.65 -3.72 -16.98
C THR A 69 -7.38 -4.55 -16.84
N VAL A 70 -7.35 -5.69 -17.53
CA VAL A 70 -6.19 -6.58 -17.67
C VAL A 70 -5.51 -6.27 -18.99
N HIS A 71 -4.21 -5.97 -18.95
CA HIS A 71 -3.44 -5.54 -20.11
C HIS A 71 -2.55 -6.64 -20.69
N SER A 72 -2.23 -7.68 -19.92
CA SER A 72 -1.36 -8.78 -20.36
C SER A 72 -1.60 -10.06 -19.54
N ASP A 73 -1.17 -11.21 -20.05
CA ASP A 73 -1.18 -12.48 -19.29
C ASP A 73 -0.18 -12.47 -18.11
N SER A 74 0.73 -11.49 -18.09
CA SER A 74 1.66 -11.26 -16.97
C SER A 74 1.07 -10.40 -15.86
N ASP A 75 -0.12 -9.84 -16.03
CA ASP A 75 -0.83 -9.13 -14.97
C ASP A 75 -1.22 -10.12 -13.85
N TRP A 76 -1.42 -9.63 -12.63
CA TRP A 76 -1.57 -10.47 -11.45
C TRP A 76 -2.71 -11.49 -11.56
N ILE A 77 -3.91 -11.04 -11.96
CA ILE A 77 -5.12 -11.88 -11.99
C ILE A 77 -4.97 -13.10 -12.91
N PRO A 78 -4.55 -12.96 -14.19
CA PRO A 78 -4.33 -14.14 -15.03
C PRO A 78 -3.14 -15.01 -14.57
N ALA A 79 -2.09 -14.41 -13.99
CA ALA A 79 -0.91 -15.14 -13.55
C ALA A 79 -1.09 -15.90 -12.22
N HIS A 80 -1.97 -15.41 -11.35
CA HIS A 80 -2.20 -15.93 -10.00
C HIS A 80 -3.70 -16.11 -9.75
N PRO A 81 -4.28 -17.27 -10.14
CA PRO A 81 -5.68 -17.56 -9.86
C PRO A 81 -5.95 -17.58 -8.35
N GLU A 82 -6.79 -16.66 -7.90
CA GLU A 82 -7.21 -16.50 -6.50
C GLU A 82 -8.73 -16.40 -6.44
N GLU A 83 -9.36 -16.87 -5.36
CA GLU A 83 -10.79 -16.66 -5.17
C GLU A 83 -11.07 -15.22 -4.70
N PRO A 84 -12.09 -14.53 -5.25
CA PRO A 84 -12.42 -13.18 -4.82
C PRO A 84 -13.01 -13.19 -3.41
N GLN A 85 -12.48 -12.33 -2.53
CA GLN A 85 -13.03 -12.17 -1.19
C GLN A 85 -14.15 -11.12 -1.22
N ASP A 86 -15.41 -11.52 -1.05
CA ASP A 86 -16.52 -10.60 -0.82
C ASP A 86 -16.57 -10.07 0.63
N PHE A 87 -17.55 -9.21 0.95
CA PHE A 87 -17.72 -8.70 2.30
C PHE A 87 -18.08 -9.80 3.31
N GLU A 88 -18.93 -10.77 2.93
CA GLU A 88 -19.31 -11.87 3.83
C GLU A 88 -18.12 -12.74 4.21
N SER A 89 -17.33 -13.16 3.23
CA SER A 89 -16.14 -13.99 3.41
C SER A 89 -15.12 -13.29 4.29
N PHE A 90 -14.91 -11.99 4.09
CA PHE A 90 -14.09 -11.17 4.97
C PHE A 90 -14.66 -11.11 6.40
N TYR A 91 -15.95 -10.78 6.54
CA TYR A 91 -16.56 -10.54 7.84
C TYR A 91 -16.58 -11.79 8.73
N ARG A 92 -16.71 -12.96 8.11
CA ARG A 92 -16.79 -14.25 8.78
C ARG A 92 -15.44 -14.94 8.97
N ASP A 93 -14.37 -14.40 8.41
CA ASP A 93 -13.03 -14.96 8.59
C ASP A 93 -12.64 -14.90 10.07
N PRO A 94 -12.43 -16.04 10.76
CA PRO A 94 -12.04 -16.06 12.18
C PRO A 94 -10.64 -15.49 12.41
N TYR A 95 -9.82 -15.37 11.35
CA TYR A 95 -8.49 -14.77 11.40
C TYR A 95 -8.50 -13.28 11.03
N ARG A 96 -9.67 -12.70 10.72
CA ARG A 96 -9.83 -11.26 10.52
C ARG A 96 -9.41 -10.52 11.79
N LYS A 97 -8.64 -9.46 11.63
CA LYS A 97 -8.23 -8.58 12.73
C LYS A 97 -8.96 -7.26 12.66
N THR A 98 -9.56 -6.87 13.78
CA THR A 98 -10.19 -5.57 13.98
C THR A 98 -9.45 -4.85 15.10
N PRO A 99 -9.09 -3.57 14.92
CA PRO A 99 -8.60 -2.75 16.02
C PRO A 99 -9.57 -2.75 17.20
N ASP A 100 -9.04 -2.67 18.41
CA ASP A 100 -9.81 -2.54 19.64
C ASP A 100 -9.24 -1.42 20.50
N SER A 101 -9.86 -1.15 21.66
CA SER A 101 -9.42 -0.05 22.54
C SER A 101 -8.00 -0.21 23.08
N ASN A 102 -7.45 -1.43 23.08
CA ASN A 102 -6.09 -1.71 23.52
C ASN A 102 -5.11 -1.78 22.33
N HIS A 103 -5.57 -2.10 21.11
CA HIS A 103 -4.75 -2.29 19.92
C HIS A 103 -5.26 -1.42 18.76
N SER A 104 -5.05 -0.11 18.85
CA SER A 104 -5.53 0.89 17.89
C SER A 104 -4.42 1.74 17.27
N THR A 105 -3.16 1.36 17.48
CA THR A 105 -2.00 2.10 16.94
C THR A 105 -1.30 1.33 15.81
N ILE A 106 -1.07 1.99 14.69
CA ILE A 106 -0.16 1.55 13.62
C ILE A 106 1.22 2.13 13.92
N TYR A 107 2.23 1.29 14.02
CA TYR A 107 3.62 1.72 14.20
C TYR A 107 4.41 1.60 12.89
N ILE A 108 5.17 2.63 12.54
CA ILE A 108 6.05 2.65 11.37
C ILE A 108 7.51 2.63 11.87
N GLN A 109 8.28 1.64 11.43
CA GLN A 109 9.71 1.51 11.68
C GLN A 109 10.47 1.73 10.37
N THR A 110 11.19 2.85 10.24
CA THR A 110 12.09 3.06 9.11
C THR A 110 13.39 2.29 9.29
N ILE A 111 13.87 1.65 8.22
CA ILE A 111 15.07 0.79 8.21
C ILE A 111 15.99 1.24 7.07
N GLY A 112 17.20 1.69 7.43
CA GLY A 112 18.17 2.27 6.51
C GLY A 112 17.87 3.74 6.18
N SER A 113 18.58 4.27 5.19
CA SER A 113 18.45 5.67 4.75
C SER A 113 17.34 5.86 3.72
N PHE A 114 16.73 7.05 3.71
CA PHE A 114 15.63 7.43 2.83
C PHE A 114 15.94 8.77 2.14
N GLY A 115 16.79 8.80 1.13
CA GLY A 115 17.30 10.05 0.53
C GLY A 115 18.75 10.31 0.95
N GLU A 116 19.31 11.42 0.45
CA GLU A 116 20.55 11.96 1.02
C GLU A 116 20.27 12.37 2.48
N ALA A 117 21.16 11.99 3.40
CA ALA A 117 20.97 12.24 4.82
C ALA A 117 20.69 13.74 5.10
N GLY A 118 19.48 14.05 5.58
CA GLY A 118 19.09 15.43 5.87
C GLY A 118 17.58 15.63 6.06
N ALA A 119 17.18 16.90 6.25
CA ALA A 119 15.82 17.32 6.59
C ALA A 119 14.71 16.91 5.61
N GLN A 120 15.05 16.59 4.36
CA GLN A 120 14.08 16.17 3.34
C GLN A 120 13.60 14.73 3.58
N THR A 121 14.48 13.87 4.09
CA THR A 121 14.17 12.48 4.45
C THR A 121 13.15 12.41 5.57
N ASP A 122 13.37 13.19 6.63
CA ASP A 122 12.49 13.21 7.80
C ASP A 122 11.08 13.67 7.39
N GLN A 123 10.99 14.70 6.54
CA GLN A 123 9.71 15.18 6.01
C GLN A 123 8.97 14.13 5.17
N TYR A 124 9.68 13.36 4.35
CA TYR A 124 9.05 12.30 3.58
C TYR A 124 8.41 11.21 4.45
N VAL A 125 9.10 10.79 5.51
CA VAL A 125 8.57 9.80 6.46
C VAL A 125 7.39 10.37 7.24
N GLU A 126 7.44 11.64 7.62
CA GLU A 126 6.34 12.37 8.25
C GLU A 126 5.11 12.45 7.33
N TRP A 127 5.29 12.76 6.03
CA TRP A 127 4.21 12.75 5.05
C TRP A 127 3.56 11.37 4.93
N LEU A 128 4.34 10.29 4.93
CA LEU A 128 3.82 8.92 4.93
C LEU A 128 3.03 8.62 6.21
N ARG A 129 3.53 9.01 7.39
CA ARG A 129 2.78 8.85 8.64
C ARG A 129 1.44 9.58 8.58
N ASP A 130 1.44 10.84 8.15
CA ASP A 130 0.23 11.66 8.10
C ASP A 130 -0.78 11.12 7.09
N TYR A 131 -0.32 10.67 5.92
CA TYR A 131 -1.16 9.97 4.96
C TYR A 131 -1.75 8.69 5.55
N CYS A 132 -0.93 7.88 6.22
CA CYS A 132 -1.39 6.65 6.85
C CYS A 132 -2.48 6.93 7.88
N GLN A 133 -2.34 8.00 8.66
CA GLN A 133 -3.35 8.40 9.65
C GLN A 133 -4.64 8.91 9.00
N ALA A 134 -4.52 9.71 7.94
CA ALA A 134 -5.67 10.16 7.17
C ALA A 134 -6.41 8.99 6.50
N PHE A 135 -5.66 8.02 5.95
CA PHE A 135 -6.21 6.91 5.20
C PHE A 135 -6.86 5.84 6.10
N PHE A 136 -6.22 5.49 7.22
CA PHE A 136 -6.78 4.59 8.24
C PHE A 136 -7.44 5.40 9.37
N TYR A 137 -8.31 6.33 8.97
CA TYR A 137 -8.96 7.30 9.85
C TYR A 137 -9.61 6.62 11.07
N GLY A 138 -9.32 7.15 12.26
CA GLY A 138 -9.74 6.56 13.54
C GLY A 138 -8.64 5.77 14.27
N LEU A 139 -7.53 5.43 13.59
CA LEU A 139 -6.35 4.83 14.21
C LEU A 139 -5.27 5.87 14.48
N SER A 140 -4.47 5.61 15.52
CA SER A 140 -3.24 6.40 15.78
C SER A 140 -2.10 5.87 14.92
N VAL A 141 -1.28 6.75 14.35
CA VAL A 141 -0.06 6.33 13.63
C VAL A 141 1.17 6.94 14.29
N LYS A 142 2.13 6.11 14.67
CA LYS A 142 3.36 6.54 15.36
C LYS A 142 4.60 6.07 14.62
N LEU A 143 5.58 6.98 14.50
CA LEU A 143 6.92 6.63 14.05
C LEU A 143 7.74 6.09 15.23
N LEU A 144 8.43 4.98 15.01
CA LEU A 144 9.50 4.52 15.90
C LEU A 144 10.82 5.18 15.50
N PRO A 145 11.81 5.28 16.43
CA PRO A 145 13.13 5.79 16.08
C PRO A 145 13.72 5.04 14.88
N PRO A 146 14.28 5.73 13.87
CA PRO A 146 14.86 5.10 12.71
C PRO A 146 15.97 4.12 13.12
N VAL A 147 16.10 3.02 12.38
CA VAL A 147 17.16 2.03 12.63
C VAL A 147 18.01 1.83 11.39
N THR A 148 19.30 1.62 11.60
CA THR A 148 20.24 1.25 10.54
C THR A 148 20.04 -0.20 10.11
N VAL A 149 20.52 -0.58 8.92
CA VAL A 149 20.49 -1.97 8.47
C VAL A 149 21.30 -2.87 9.43
N ALA A 150 22.42 -2.38 9.95
CA ALA A 150 23.28 -3.09 10.89
C ALA A 150 22.55 -3.48 12.19
N GLU A 151 21.71 -2.59 12.72
CA GLU A 151 20.93 -2.86 13.94
C GLU A 151 19.92 -3.99 13.76
N THR A 152 19.40 -4.17 12.54
CA THR A 152 18.47 -5.28 12.26
C THR A 152 19.15 -6.64 12.25
N ARG A 153 20.47 -6.67 12.03
CA ARG A 153 21.28 -7.88 11.82
C ARG A 153 20.72 -8.79 10.71
N CYS A 154 20.05 -8.21 9.72
CA CYS A 154 19.47 -8.97 8.63
C CYS A 154 20.55 -9.54 7.71
N SER A 155 20.26 -10.68 7.12
CA SER A 155 20.99 -11.23 6.00
C SER A 155 20.75 -10.36 4.76
N PHE A 156 21.74 -10.27 3.90
CA PHE A 156 21.66 -9.50 2.66
C PHE A 156 22.39 -10.19 1.52
N ARG A 157 22.09 -9.79 0.28
CA ARG A 157 22.77 -10.29 -0.91
C ARG A 157 22.83 -9.22 -1.99
N ILE A 158 23.58 -9.50 -3.06
CA ILE A 158 23.45 -8.79 -4.33
C ILE A 158 22.59 -9.64 -5.26
N ASN A 159 21.53 -9.06 -5.78
CA ASN A 159 20.68 -9.74 -6.75
C ASN A 159 21.46 -9.99 -8.05
N SER A 160 21.45 -11.21 -8.58
CA SER A 160 22.18 -11.55 -9.81
C SER A 160 21.70 -10.79 -11.04
N ASN A 161 20.43 -10.39 -11.07
CA ASN A 161 19.78 -9.78 -12.23
C ASN A 161 19.87 -8.25 -12.18
N SER A 162 19.43 -7.64 -11.08
CA SER A 162 19.48 -6.19 -10.91
C SER A 162 20.87 -5.69 -10.51
N CYS A 163 21.71 -6.54 -9.91
CA CYS A 163 22.98 -6.15 -9.27
C CYS A 163 22.79 -5.11 -8.15
N ASN A 164 21.60 -5.05 -7.55
CA ASN A 164 21.31 -4.18 -6.39
C ASN A 164 21.43 -5.00 -5.09
N LEU A 165 21.68 -4.31 -3.97
CA LEU A 165 21.59 -4.94 -2.64
C LEU A 165 20.15 -5.30 -2.33
N GLN A 166 19.97 -6.47 -1.72
CA GLN A 166 18.70 -6.92 -1.18
C GLN A 166 18.87 -7.37 0.26
N ILE A 167 17.87 -7.11 1.10
CA ILE A 167 17.81 -7.60 2.49
C ILE A 167 16.72 -8.64 2.66
N LEU A 168 16.97 -9.64 3.51
CA LEU A 168 16.08 -10.77 3.72
C LEU A 168 14.90 -10.36 4.59
N THR A 169 13.67 -10.44 4.05
CA THR A 169 12.45 -10.03 4.78
C THR A 169 12.22 -10.82 6.06
N GLY A 170 12.56 -12.11 6.07
CA GLY A 170 12.38 -12.99 7.24
C GLY A 170 13.15 -12.52 8.48
N ASP A 171 14.34 -11.95 8.29
CA ASP A 171 15.12 -11.37 9.39
C ASP A 171 14.48 -10.07 9.90
N LEU A 172 14.00 -9.21 8.98
CA LEU A 172 13.34 -7.97 9.35
C LEU A 172 12.04 -8.22 10.11
N LEU A 173 11.24 -9.22 9.71
CA LEU A 173 10.03 -9.58 10.44
C LEU A 173 10.34 -10.06 11.86
N ARG A 174 11.40 -10.87 12.06
CA ARG A 174 11.87 -11.26 13.41
C ARG A 174 12.38 -10.07 14.23
N PHE A 175 12.97 -9.09 13.58
CA PHE A 175 13.40 -7.86 14.22
C PHE A 175 12.19 -7.03 14.68
N LEU A 176 11.19 -6.84 13.82
CA LEU A 176 9.97 -6.11 14.14
C LEU A 176 9.16 -6.79 15.25
N GLU A 177 9.12 -8.12 15.29
CA GLU A 177 8.46 -8.90 16.34
C GLU A 177 8.93 -8.51 17.74
N LYS A 178 10.24 -8.32 17.90
CA LYS A 178 10.84 -7.94 19.19
C LYS A 178 10.59 -6.48 19.57
N ARG A 179 10.17 -5.64 18.61
CA ARG A 179 9.94 -4.21 18.80
C ARG A 179 8.47 -3.82 18.78
N LYS A 180 7.57 -4.72 18.38
CA LYS A 180 6.14 -4.46 18.28
C LYS A 180 5.61 -4.00 19.65
N PRO A 181 5.13 -2.74 19.76
CA PRO A 181 4.55 -2.26 21.00
C PRO A 181 3.29 -3.05 21.38
N LYS A 182 2.98 -3.11 22.67
CA LYS A 182 1.83 -3.89 23.17
C LYS A 182 0.49 -3.34 22.69
N ASP A 183 0.39 -2.02 22.48
CA ASP A 183 -0.81 -1.34 21.98
C ASP A 183 -0.89 -1.31 20.45
N ALA A 184 0.02 -1.99 19.76
CA ALA A 184 0.08 -1.98 18.31
C ALA A 184 -1.01 -2.88 17.73
N PHE A 185 -1.90 -2.29 16.93
CA PHE A 185 -2.68 -3.03 15.95
C PHE A 185 -1.72 -3.75 15.00
N CYS A 186 -0.82 -3.00 14.38
CA CYS A 186 0.26 -3.53 13.57
C CYS A 186 1.54 -2.69 13.66
N ILE A 187 2.65 -3.31 13.25
CA ILE A 187 3.93 -2.64 13.00
C ILE A 187 4.37 -2.90 11.56
N VAL A 188 4.77 -1.85 10.86
CA VAL A 188 5.27 -1.94 9.48
C VAL A 188 6.68 -1.40 9.38
N GLY A 189 7.57 -2.20 8.80
CA GLY A 189 8.92 -1.79 8.43
C GLY A 189 8.90 -1.14 7.05
N LEU A 190 9.51 0.04 6.91
CA LEU A 190 9.69 0.70 5.62
C LEU A 190 11.19 0.76 5.30
N THR A 191 11.55 0.57 4.03
CA THR A 191 12.94 0.73 3.58
C THR A 191 13.02 1.19 2.11
N MET A 192 14.11 1.84 1.72
CA MET A 192 14.47 2.10 0.31
C MET A 192 15.35 1.00 -0.30
N ILE A 193 15.63 -0.07 0.47
CA ILE A 193 16.49 -1.19 0.06
C ILE A 193 15.61 -2.31 -0.49
N ASP A 194 16.02 -2.90 -1.60
CA ASP A 194 15.26 -3.98 -2.23
C ASP A 194 15.13 -5.21 -1.31
N LEU A 195 14.04 -5.97 -1.44
CA LEU A 195 13.70 -7.07 -0.53
C LEU A 195 13.67 -8.41 -1.25
N TYR A 196 14.05 -9.47 -0.54
CA TYR A 196 13.86 -10.84 -1.00
C TYR A 196 13.36 -11.76 0.13
N PRO A 197 12.55 -12.78 -0.17
CA PRO A 197 11.94 -13.62 0.86
C PRO A 197 12.71 -14.91 1.17
N LYS A 198 13.42 -15.46 0.19
CA LYS A 198 14.30 -16.63 0.29
C LYS A 198 15.24 -16.69 -0.91
N ASP A 199 16.29 -17.50 -0.82
CA ASP A 199 17.37 -17.51 -1.80
C ASP A 199 16.91 -17.84 -3.23
N SER A 200 15.91 -18.72 -3.37
CA SER A 200 15.36 -19.13 -4.67
C SER A 200 14.46 -18.10 -5.35
N TRP A 201 14.19 -16.95 -4.72
CA TRP A 201 13.27 -15.94 -5.22
C TRP A 201 14.01 -14.69 -5.68
N ASN A 202 13.48 -14.00 -6.70
CA ASN A 202 14.11 -12.78 -7.22
C ASN A 202 13.95 -11.59 -6.27
N PHE A 203 12.71 -11.24 -5.91
CA PHE A 203 12.39 -10.14 -4.99
C PHE A 203 10.94 -10.23 -4.52
N VAL A 204 10.59 -9.36 -3.56
CA VAL A 204 9.20 -9.03 -3.18
C VAL A 204 9.11 -7.51 -2.96
N PHE A 205 7.96 -6.89 -3.19
CA PHE A 205 7.73 -5.49 -2.76
C PHE A 205 7.60 -5.37 -1.25
N GLY A 206 7.15 -6.46 -0.60
CA GLY A 206 7.25 -6.64 0.82
C GLY A 206 6.74 -8.00 1.29
N GLN A 207 6.59 -8.15 2.59
CA GLN A 207 6.10 -9.38 3.19
C GLN A 207 5.37 -9.08 4.49
N ALA A 208 4.21 -9.70 4.66
CA ALA A 208 3.38 -9.56 5.84
C ALA A 208 3.16 -10.90 6.57
N SER A 209 3.24 -10.83 7.91
CA SER A 209 2.72 -11.83 8.85
C SER A 209 1.40 -11.33 9.42
N LEU A 210 0.30 -11.72 8.76
CA LEU A 210 -1.06 -11.25 9.10
C LEU A 210 -1.44 -11.66 10.52
N SER A 211 -1.16 -12.91 10.90
CA SER A 211 -1.40 -13.44 12.25
C SER A 211 -0.64 -12.69 13.34
N SER A 212 0.50 -12.08 13.03
CA SER A 212 1.30 -11.31 13.98
C SER A 212 1.09 -9.80 13.86
N GLY A 213 0.39 -9.32 12.81
CA GLY A 213 0.17 -7.89 12.57
C GLY A 213 1.50 -7.18 12.29
N MET A 214 2.32 -7.78 11.44
CA MET A 214 3.64 -7.26 11.09
C MET A 214 3.82 -7.29 9.58
N GLY A 215 4.44 -6.27 9.02
CA GLY A 215 4.86 -6.30 7.63
C GLY A 215 6.14 -5.51 7.39
N VAL A 216 6.81 -5.77 6.28
CA VAL A 216 7.96 -4.98 5.82
C VAL A 216 7.84 -4.75 4.33
N PHE A 217 7.99 -3.50 3.89
CA PHE A 217 7.80 -3.10 2.50
C PHE A 217 8.93 -2.20 2.05
N SER A 218 9.23 -2.25 0.76
CA SER A 218 10.31 -1.50 0.14
C SER A 218 9.82 -0.62 -0.98
N PHE A 219 10.34 0.61 -1.00
CA PHE A 219 10.10 1.54 -2.08
C PHE A 219 11.18 1.48 -3.17
N ALA A 220 12.20 0.61 -3.05
CA ALA A 220 13.35 0.56 -3.96
C ALA A 220 12.93 0.43 -5.43
N ARG A 221 11.97 -0.43 -5.70
CA ARG A 221 11.50 -0.77 -7.05
C ARG A 221 10.49 0.22 -7.63
N TYR A 222 10.15 1.26 -6.87
CA TYR A 222 9.24 2.32 -7.29
C TYR A 222 9.98 3.57 -7.79
N ASP A 223 11.33 3.52 -7.88
CA ASP A 223 12.09 4.47 -8.70
C ASP A 223 11.91 4.13 -10.19
N ASP A 224 11.56 5.13 -10.99
CA ASP A 224 11.46 5.05 -12.45
C ASP A 224 12.74 4.52 -13.11
N ASN A 225 13.90 4.79 -12.49
CA ASN A 225 15.19 4.38 -13.00
C ASN A 225 15.66 3.00 -12.51
N PHE A 226 14.91 2.31 -11.63
CA PHE A 226 15.38 1.09 -10.98
C PHE A 226 15.84 0.01 -11.98
N TYR A 227 15.12 -0.13 -13.09
CA TYR A 227 15.42 -1.12 -14.14
C TYR A 227 16.38 -0.60 -15.22
N SER A 228 16.79 0.67 -15.13
CA SER A 228 17.76 1.27 -16.07
C SER A 228 19.13 0.62 -15.93
N ARG A 229 19.86 0.53 -17.06
CA ARG A 229 21.27 0.10 -17.05
C ARG A 229 22.16 1.05 -16.25
N ASN A 230 21.78 2.31 -16.17
CA ASN A 230 22.51 3.38 -15.49
C ASN A 230 21.94 3.69 -14.11
N TYR A 231 21.14 2.79 -13.52
CA TYR A 231 20.62 2.95 -12.16
C TYR A 231 21.76 3.17 -11.17
N ALA A 232 21.73 4.27 -10.43
CA ALA A 232 22.82 4.68 -9.54
C ALA A 232 23.05 3.71 -8.38
N GLY A 233 22.02 2.96 -7.95
CA GLY A 233 22.15 1.93 -6.93
C GLY A 233 22.73 0.59 -7.39
N ARG A 234 23.07 0.46 -8.68
CA ARG A 234 23.62 -0.78 -9.24
C ARG A 234 25.07 -0.97 -8.82
N LEU A 235 25.36 -2.07 -8.12
CA LEU A 235 26.71 -2.44 -7.71
C LEU A 235 27.49 -3.15 -8.83
N ARG A 236 28.82 -3.10 -8.75
CA ARG A 236 29.71 -3.86 -9.66
C ARG A 236 29.52 -5.37 -9.44
N LYS A 237 29.40 -6.14 -10.52
CA LYS A 237 29.13 -7.60 -10.51
C LYS A 237 30.11 -8.46 -9.70
N GLN A 238 31.29 -7.96 -9.35
CA GLN A 238 32.33 -8.69 -8.63
C GLN A 238 32.33 -8.43 -7.11
N LEU A 239 31.45 -7.57 -6.60
CA LEU A 239 31.34 -7.37 -5.15
C LEU A 239 30.70 -8.62 -4.53
N GLN A 240 31.34 -9.21 -3.53
CA GLN A 240 30.80 -10.32 -2.75
C GLN A 240 30.70 -9.84 -1.30
N PRO A 241 29.54 -9.35 -0.85
CA PRO A 241 29.46 -8.71 0.44
C PRO A 241 29.48 -9.78 1.53
N LYS A 242 30.32 -9.56 2.54
CA LYS A 242 30.50 -10.50 3.65
C LYS A 242 29.35 -10.34 4.65
N GLN A 243 28.65 -11.42 4.98
CA GLN A 243 27.60 -11.35 6.01
C GLN A 243 28.15 -10.76 7.31
N GLY A 244 27.38 -9.85 7.92
CA GLY A 244 27.78 -9.11 9.12
C GLY A 244 28.61 -7.84 8.86
N ASP A 245 29.10 -7.63 7.63
CA ASP A 245 29.73 -6.37 7.22
C ASP A 245 28.70 -5.46 6.55
N TYR A 246 28.10 -4.57 7.36
CA TYR A 246 27.05 -3.66 6.91
C TYR A 246 27.56 -2.38 6.27
N SER A 247 28.88 -2.18 6.18
CA SER A 247 29.47 -1.01 5.49
C SER A 247 29.11 -0.98 4.01
N VAL A 248 28.67 -2.11 3.43
CA VAL A 248 28.13 -2.18 2.06
C VAL A 248 26.88 -1.30 1.85
N PHE A 249 26.20 -0.92 2.93
CA PHE A 249 25.06 0.01 2.89
C PHE A 249 25.45 1.47 3.10
N ASP A 250 26.73 1.76 3.37
CA ASP A 250 27.20 3.14 3.53
C ASP A 250 27.12 3.86 2.19
N GLY A 251 26.44 5.00 2.16
CA GLY A 251 26.19 5.74 0.93
C GLY A 251 25.27 5.01 -0.06
N TYR A 252 24.44 4.06 0.42
CA TYR A 252 23.44 3.40 -0.42
C TYR A 252 22.59 4.42 -1.17
N TYR A 253 22.47 4.24 -2.49
CA TYR A 253 21.69 5.13 -3.33
C TYR A 253 20.21 5.05 -3.00
N THR A 254 19.63 6.22 -2.78
CA THR A 254 18.20 6.40 -2.60
C THR A 254 17.69 7.37 -3.65
N PRO A 255 16.55 7.08 -4.30
CA PRO A 255 15.98 7.96 -5.31
C PRO A 255 15.58 9.32 -4.73
N PRO A 256 15.59 10.38 -5.56
CA PRO A 256 15.02 11.66 -5.16
C PRO A 256 13.53 11.52 -4.88
N ILE A 257 13.05 12.27 -3.88
CA ILE A 257 11.63 12.26 -3.50
C ILE A 257 10.83 13.07 -4.52
N SER A 258 10.10 12.37 -5.39
CA SER A 258 9.17 12.94 -6.38
C SER A 258 7.71 12.70 -5.97
N SER A 259 6.76 13.40 -6.60
CA SER A 259 5.33 13.15 -6.36
C SER A 259 4.90 11.75 -6.79
N THR A 260 5.51 11.21 -7.85
CA THR A 260 5.29 9.82 -8.28
C THR A 260 5.77 8.82 -7.23
N LEU A 261 6.97 9.01 -6.67
CA LEU A 261 7.49 8.14 -5.61
C LEU A 261 6.59 8.21 -4.37
N LEU A 262 6.16 9.43 -3.96
CA LEU A 262 5.25 9.59 -2.82
C LEU A 262 3.91 8.89 -3.07
N LEU A 263 3.31 9.04 -4.25
CA LEU A 263 2.07 8.36 -4.62
C LEU A 263 2.21 6.83 -4.56
N ARG A 264 3.28 6.30 -5.15
CA ARG A 264 3.57 4.86 -5.14
C ARG A 264 3.73 4.34 -3.72
N SER A 265 4.49 5.04 -2.88
CA SER A 265 4.69 4.66 -1.48
C SER A 265 3.40 4.70 -0.67
N CYS A 266 2.54 5.69 -0.89
CA CYS A 266 1.20 5.74 -0.30
C CYS A 266 0.33 4.54 -0.72
N LYS A 267 0.31 4.19 -2.02
CA LYS A 267 -0.41 3.01 -2.53
C LYS A 267 0.09 1.72 -1.90
N THR A 268 1.40 1.50 -1.91
CA THR A 268 2.02 0.29 -1.35
C THR A 268 1.72 0.17 0.14
N MET A 269 1.92 1.24 0.90
CA MET A 269 1.64 1.23 2.34
C MET A 269 0.17 0.94 2.62
N THR A 270 -0.75 1.56 1.87
CA THR A 270 -2.19 1.29 1.96
C THR A 270 -2.52 -0.17 1.67
N HIS A 271 -2.02 -0.72 0.56
CA HIS A 271 -2.25 -2.09 0.14
C HIS A 271 -1.83 -3.07 1.24
N GLU A 272 -0.63 -2.86 1.74
CA GLU A 272 0.02 -3.78 2.65
C GLU A 272 -0.55 -3.71 4.08
N ILE A 273 -0.88 -2.50 4.56
CA ILE A 273 -1.62 -2.34 5.82
C ILE A 273 -3.04 -2.89 5.67
N GLY A 274 -3.67 -2.79 4.49
CA GLY A 274 -4.98 -3.39 4.21
C GLY A 274 -5.00 -4.91 4.49
N HIS A 275 -3.91 -5.61 4.16
CA HIS A 275 -3.77 -7.02 4.50
C HIS A 275 -3.76 -7.27 6.02
N MET A 276 -3.29 -6.34 6.86
CA MET A 276 -3.29 -6.49 8.33
C MET A 276 -4.69 -6.62 8.92
N PHE A 277 -5.71 -6.15 8.20
CA PHE A 277 -7.12 -6.32 8.56
C PHE A 277 -7.71 -7.66 8.09
N GLY A 278 -6.97 -8.45 7.31
CA GLY A 278 -7.47 -9.68 6.66
C GLY A 278 -8.11 -9.45 5.30
N ILE A 279 -7.92 -8.28 4.68
CA ILE A 279 -8.39 -8.01 3.31
C ILE A 279 -7.46 -8.73 2.33
N LEU A 280 -8.00 -9.58 1.47
CA LEU A 280 -7.24 -10.26 0.41
C LEU A 280 -7.18 -9.42 -0.86
N HIS A 281 -6.47 -9.91 -1.89
CA HIS A 281 -6.43 -9.25 -3.18
C HIS A 281 -7.84 -9.03 -3.75
N CYS A 282 -8.12 -7.80 -4.16
CA CYS A 282 -9.42 -7.44 -4.71
C CYS A 282 -9.52 -7.84 -6.18
N GLN A 283 -10.64 -8.46 -6.56
CA GLN A 283 -10.95 -8.82 -7.96
C GLN A 283 -12.33 -8.32 -8.40
N TRP A 284 -12.94 -7.41 -7.63
CA TRP A 284 -14.29 -6.90 -7.90
C TRP A 284 -14.31 -5.69 -8.83
N LEU A 285 -13.50 -4.68 -8.54
CA LEU A 285 -13.43 -3.39 -9.22
C LEU A 285 -11.99 -2.85 -9.07
N ASN A 286 -11.65 -1.80 -9.81
CA ASN A 286 -10.37 -1.11 -9.60
C ASN A 286 -10.24 -0.68 -8.14
N CYS A 287 -9.14 -1.10 -7.50
CA CYS A 287 -8.94 -1.02 -6.06
C CYS A 287 -7.44 -1.07 -5.75
N VAL A 288 -7.00 -0.29 -4.76
CA VAL A 288 -5.62 -0.35 -4.25
C VAL A 288 -5.22 -1.74 -3.72
N MET A 289 -6.19 -2.57 -3.30
CA MET A 289 -5.96 -3.95 -2.86
C MET A 289 -5.80 -4.96 -4.00
N GLN A 290 -5.74 -4.55 -5.27
CA GLN A 290 -5.45 -5.48 -6.36
C GLN A 290 -3.97 -5.91 -6.30
N GLY A 291 -3.72 -7.22 -6.43
CA GLY A 291 -2.36 -7.73 -6.61
C GLY A 291 -1.70 -7.13 -7.85
N SER A 292 -0.37 -7.03 -7.85
CA SER A 292 0.40 -6.49 -8.98
C SER A 292 1.71 -7.25 -9.15
N ASN A 293 2.02 -7.66 -10.38
CA ASN A 293 3.28 -8.30 -10.71
C ASN A 293 4.37 -7.28 -11.01
N HIS A 294 4.04 -6.18 -11.66
CA HIS A 294 5.03 -5.18 -12.11
C HIS A 294 4.60 -3.74 -11.80
N LEU A 295 5.53 -2.81 -11.99
CA LEU A 295 5.38 -1.41 -11.60
C LEU A 295 4.25 -0.75 -12.41
N GLU A 296 4.19 -1.02 -13.70
CA GLU A 296 3.20 -0.46 -14.60
C GLU A 296 1.78 -0.93 -14.22
N GLU A 297 1.63 -2.18 -13.78
CA GLU A 297 0.35 -2.68 -13.24
C GLU A 297 -0.02 -1.99 -11.92
N SER A 298 0.94 -1.81 -11.02
CA SER A 298 0.74 -1.11 -9.75
C SER A 298 0.35 0.36 -9.95
N ASP A 299 0.96 1.03 -10.93
CA ASP A 299 0.68 2.44 -11.25
C ASP A 299 -0.74 2.65 -11.77
N ARG A 300 -1.27 1.69 -12.54
CA ARG A 300 -2.66 1.72 -13.04
C ARG A 300 -3.71 1.58 -11.92
N ARG A 301 -3.35 1.05 -10.75
CA ARG A 301 -4.28 0.90 -9.63
C ARG A 301 -4.65 2.26 -9.04
N PRO A 302 -5.89 2.46 -8.54
CA PRO A 302 -6.25 3.70 -7.85
C PRO A 302 -5.52 3.83 -6.51
N LEU A 303 -5.59 5.02 -5.90
CA LEU A 303 -5.07 5.25 -4.55
C LEU A 303 -5.98 4.66 -3.45
N ASP A 304 -7.28 4.56 -3.71
CA ASP A 304 -8.29 4.18 -2.70
C ASP A 304 -8.93 2.80 -2.96
N PHE A 305 -9.75 2.37 -2.01
CA PHE A 305 -10.51 1.13 -2.06
C PHE A 305 -11.71 1.23 -3.02
N CYS A 306 -12.06 0.11 -3.66
CA CYS A 306 -13.40 -0.02 -4.24
C CYS A 306 -14.47 -0.17 -3.13
N PRO A 307 -15.78 -0.07 -3.45
CA PRO A 307 -16.84 -0.10 -2.45
C PRO A 307 -16.83 -1.35 -1.56
N VAL A 308 -16.49 -2.50 -2.13
CA VAL A 308 -16.40 -3.77 -1.38
C VAL A 308 -15.30 -3.69 -0.32
N CYS A 309 -14.09 -3.23 -0.69
CA CYS A 309 -12.98 -3.10 0.25
C CYS A 309 -13.17 -1.92 1.22
N LEU A 310 -13.81 -0.84 0.77
CA LEU A 310 -14.18 0.29 1.61
C LEU A 310 -15.14 -0.14 2.73
N ARG A 311 -16.15 -0.95 2.40
CA ARG A 311 -17.06 -1.52 3.40
C ARG A 311 -16.30 -2.40 4.41
N LYS A 312 -15.38 -3.24 3.94
CA LYS A 312 -14.55 -4.10 4.82
C LYS A 312 -13.77 -3.27 5.84
N ILE A 313 -13.05 -2.25 5.38
CA ILE A 313 -12.22 -1.43 6.26
C ILE A 313 -13.06 -0.51 7.16
N GLN A 314 -14.17 0.03 6.65
CA GLN A 314 -15.07 0.88 7.43
C GLN A 314 -15.69 0.10 8.58
N VAL A 315 -16.14 -1.14 8.35
CA VAL A 315 -16.67 -2.00 9.41
C VAL A 315 -15.59 -2.44 10.40
N ALA A 316 -14.33 -2.57 9.96
CA ALA A 316 -13.24 -2.96 10.84
C ALA A 316 -12.80 -1.83 11.79
N ILE A 317 -12.83 -0.56 11.34
CA ILE A 317 -12.34 0.59 12.11
C ILE A 317 -13.49 1.41 12.73
N GLY A 318 -14.61 1.54 12.04
CA GLY A 318 -15.79 2.30 12.49
C GLY A 318 -15.75 3.79 12.19
N PHE A 319 -15.08 4.23 11.11
CA PHE A 319 -15.08 5.64 10.70
C PHE A 319 -16.30 6.02 9.85
N GLU A 320 -16.65 7.31 9.83
CA GLU A 320 -17.57 7.88 8.84
C GLU A 320 -16.85 8.08 7.50
N ILE A 321 -17.44 7.63 6.38
CA ILE A 321 -16.74 7.64 5.08
C ILE A 321 -16.34 9.06 4.65
N ALA A 322 -17.23 10.04 4.89
CA ALA A 322 -16.98 11.43 4.53
C ALA A 322 -15.79 12.04 5.28
N GLU A 323 -15.67 11.77 6.58
CA GLU A 323 -14.57 12.27 7.41
C GLU A 323 -13.22 11.71 6.96
N ARG A 324 -13.17 10.41 6.64
CA ARG A 324 -11.97 9.78 6.07
C ARG A 324 -11.57 10.44 4.75
N TYR A 325 -12.50 10.62 3.82
CA TYR A 325 -12.18 11.25 2.53
C TYR A 325 -11.77 12.72 2.67
N GLN A 326 -12.38 13.47 3.60
CA GLN A 326 -11.94 14.82 3.92
C GLN A 326 -10.52 14.84 4.52
N ALA A 327 -10.17 13.88 5.38
CA ALA A 327 -8.82 13.76 5.94
C ALA A 327 -7.78 13.50 4.84
N ILE A 328 -8.06 12.57 3.92
CA ILE A 328 -7.16 12.28 2.79
C ILE A 328 -7.05 13.50 1.86
N LEU A 329 -8.18 14.16 1.54
CA LEU A 329 -8.18 15.33 0.68
C LEU A 329 -7.38 16.49 1.30
N ARG A 330 -7.58 16.77 2.59
CA ARG A 330 -6.79 17.75 3.34
C ARG A 330 -5.31 17.42 3.29
N TRP A 331 -4.94 16.16 3.55
CA TRP A 331 -3.55 15.75 3.42
C TRP A 331 -3.01 16.00 2.00
N ILE A 332 -3.76 15.74 0.93
CA ILE A 332 -3.27 16.03 -0.44
C ILE A 332 -3.09 17.54 -0.68
N GLN A 333 -3.99 18.37 -0.14
CA GLN A 333 -4.03 19.82 -0.40
C GLN A 333 -3.14 20.66 0.53
N GLU A 334 -2.80 20.14 1.70
CA GLU A 334 -1.93 20.81 2.65
C GLU A 334 -0.52 20.91 2.10
N ASP A 335 -0.19 22.08 1.54
CA ASP A 335 1.15 22.61 1.63
C ASP A 335 1.42 22.82 3.11
N GLN A 336 2.34 22.05 3.68
CA GLN A 336 2.83 22.33 5.03
C GLN A 336 3.52 23.70 4.99
N SER A 337 2.75 24.78 5.10
CA SER A 337 3.27 26.13 5.18
C SER A 337 4.10 26.23 6.46
N PRO A 338 5.25 26.90 6.45
CA PRO A 338 6.12 26.94 7.62
C PRO A 338 5.35 27.52 8.80
N THR A 339 5.13 26.70 9.84
CA THR A 339 4.83 27.25 11.15
C THR A 339 6.06 28.06 11.55
N SER A 340 5.86 29.33 11.90
CA SER A 340 6.88 30.39 11.93
C SER A 340 8.02 30.23 12.94
N HIS A 341 8.31 29.02 13.44
CA HIS A 341 9.30 28.77 14.49
C HIS A 341 10.11 27.46 14.35
N GLN A 342 10.23 26.84 13.17
CA GLN A 342 11.08 25.66 13.02
C GLN A 342 12.48 25.97 12.43
N PRO A 343 13.59 25.52 13.04
CA PRO A 343 14.97 25.77 12.56
C PRO A 343 15.40 24.96 11.32
N VAL A 344 14.50 24.17 10.73
CA VAL A 344 14.83 23.11 9.76
C VAL A 344 14.28 23.51 8.38
N PRO A 345 15.03 23.32 7.28
CA PRO A 345 14.53 23.64 5.93
C PRO A 345 13.29 22.81 5.61
N HIS A 346 12.20 23.51 5.28
CA HIS A 346 10.92 22.92 4.91
C HIS A 346 10.84 22.73 3.38
N PHE A 347 10.50 21.53 2.93
CA PHE A 347 10.31 21.20 1.52
C PHE A 347 8.82 21.09 1.21
N PRO A 348 8.33 21.64 0.10
CA PRO A 348 6.94 21.46 -0.29
C PRO A 348 6.65 19.97 -0.54
N LYS A 349 5.46 19.52 -0.12
CA LYS A 349 5.03 18.14 -0.32
C LYS A 349 4.68 17.94 -1.80
N PRO A 350 5.38 17.07 -2.55
CA PRO A 350 5.16 16.95 -3.98
C PRO A 350 3.88 16.12 -4.24
N THR A 351 2.78 16.78 -4.58
CA THR A 351 1.47 16.13 -4.75
C THR A 351 0.91 16.17 -6.18
N GLU A 352 1.71 16.53 -7.19
CA GLU A 352 1.24 16.65 -8.58
C GLU A 352 0.65 15.33 -9.10
N ALA A 353 1.29 14.20 -8.79
CA ALA A 353 0.81 12.86 -9.15
C ALA A 353 -0.54 12.48 -8.50
N PHE A 354 -0.98 13.18 -7.45
CA PHE A 354 -2.25 12.93 -6.76
C PHE A 354 -3.45 13.62 -7.42
N HIS A 355 -3.25 14.36 -8.51
CA HIS A 355 -4.31 15.16 -9.17
C HIS A 355 -5.59 14.35 -9.45
N THR A 356 -5.46 13.16 -10.02
CA THR A 356 -6.61 12.29 -10.32
C THR A 356 -7.32 11.84 -9.04
N SER A 357 -6.57 11.43 -8.02
CA SER A 357 -7.14 11.03 -6.72
C SER A 357 -7.85 12.20 -6.04
N ARG A 358 -7.30 13.41 -6.13
CA ARG A 358 -7.90 14.63 -5.58
C ARG A 358 -9.25 14.92 -6.22
N LEU A 359 -9.33 14.90 -7.56
CA LEU A 359 -10.60 15.12 -8.28
C LEU A 359 -11.62 14.02 -7.95
N TRP A 360 -11.17 12.78 -7.85
CA TRP A 360 -12.02 11.65 -7.46
C TRP A 360 -12.59 11.82 -6.04
N LEU A 361 -11.75 12.20 -5.06
CA LEU A 361 -12.18 12.48 -3.68
C LEU A 361 -13.23 13.59 -3.62
N CYS A 362 -13.04 14.69 -4.36
CA CYS A 362 -14.03 15.77 -4.43
C CYS A 362 -15.39 15.25 -4.90
N ARG A 363 -15.44 14.45 -5.98
CA ARG A 363 -16.69 13.88 -6.49
C ARG A 363 -17.33 12.90 -5.49
N CYS A 364 -16.54 12.12 -4.77
CA CYS A 364 -17.06 11.27 -3.69
C CYS A 364 -17.69 12.09 -2.57
N LEU A 365 -17.05 13.20 -2.18
CA LEU A 365 -17.56 14.10 -1.15
C LEU A 365 -18.83 14.83 -1.60
N ASP A 366 -18.96 15.20 -2.87
CA ASP A 366 -20.19 15.78 -3.42
C ASP A 366 -21.40 14.84 -3.23
N ILE A 367 -21.21 13.52 -3.35
CA ILE A 367 -22.27 12.53 -3.09
C ILE A 367 -22.54 12.40 -1.59
N LEU A 368 -21.50 12.37 -0.77
CA LEU A 368 -21.62 12.17 0.67
C LEU A 368 -22.20 13.39 1.40
N GLN A 369 -22.06 14.58 0.83
CA GLN A 369 -22.50 15.85 1.40
C GLN A 369 -23.74 16.42 0.70
N SER A 370 -24.29 15.72 -0.31
CA SER A 370 -25.55 16.14 -0.94
C SER A 370 -26.71 16.00 0.03
N ILE A 371 -27.30 17.13 0.43
CA ILE A 371 -28.46 17.25 1.34
C ILE A 371 -29.73 16.77 0.64
#